data_AF-A0A940BF49-F1
#
_entry.id   AF-A0A940BF49-F1
#
_cell.length_a   1.000
_cell.length_b   1.000
_cell.length_c   1.000
_cell.angle_alpha   90.00
_cell.angle_beta   90.00
_cell.angle_gamma   90.00
#
_symmetry.space_group_name_H-M   'P 1'
#
loop_
_entity.id
_entity.type
_entity.pdbx_description
1 polymer ?
#
loop_
_entity_poly.entity_id
_entity_poly.type
_entity_poly.pdbx_seq_one_letter_code
_entity_poly.pdbx_strand_id
1 'polypeptide(L)'
;MICKGIIGIAVALLAVVMPAAAQVSVDHIRDDGKRYVCSQQEVFYDDYFHAAQFAVAATADDYGFVSFSLEVTYDEGLLQISQGDSLTLMLRGGDKVILTTERDVTRADILKRHYLTYNDYYVTCCYQLTTYDIQRITRNRVTKLSAQTDKFTFDRKLDKFQDRFRRQFTAVYRYLYGY
;
A
#
# COMPACT_ATOMS: atom_id res chain seq x y z
N MET A 1 -17.37 -39.64 40.22
CA MET A 1 -17.47 -38.23 39.78
C MET A 1 -16.09 -37.60 39.81
N ILE A 2 -15.85 -36.62 38.93
CA ILE A 2 -14.67 -35.74 38.79
C ILE A 2 -13.75 -36.07 37.59
N CYS A 3 -14.12 -35.41 36.48
CA CYS A 3 -13.32 -34.67 35.50
C CYS A 3 -12.27 -35.37 34.60
N LYS A 4 -12.69 -35.56 33.35
CA LYS A 4 -11.86 -35.43 32.14
C LYS A 4 -11.50 -33.94 31.91
N GLY A 5 -10.26 -33.63 31.53
CA GLY A 5 -9.83 -32.32 31.03
C GLY A 5 -8.37 -32.38 30.56
N ILE A 6 -8.13 -32.61 29.27
CA ILE A 6 -7.63 -31.63 28.29
C ILE A 6 -6.36 -30.90 28.74
N ILE A 7 -5.21 -31.25 28.14
CA ILE A 7 -4.17 -30.26 27.82
C ILE A 7 -3.72 -30.55 26.39
N GLY A 8 -4.37 -29.88 25.43
CA GLY A 8 -3.86 -29.72 24.09
C GLY A 8 -2.72 -28.70 24.14
N ILE A 9 -1.56 -29.08 23.60
CA ILE A 9 -0.39 -28.22 23.49
C ILE A 9 -0.71 -27.11 22.49
N ALA A 10 -0.90 -25.89 23.00
CA ALA A 10 -0.95 -24.69 22.19
C ALA A 10 0.45 -24.36 21.70
N VAL A 11 0.71 -24.54 20.40
CA VAL A 11 1.88 -23.97 19.73
C VAL A 11 1.65 -22.46 19.66
N ALA A 12 2.23 -21.72 20.61
CA ALA A 12 2.30 -20.27 20.54
C ALA A 12 3.29 -19.88 19.43
N LEU A 13 2.76 -19.55 18.26
CA LEU A 13 3.51 -18.87 17.22
C LEU A 13 3.82 -17.45 17.72
N LEU A 14 5.06 -17.20 18.16
CA LEU A 14 5.55 -15.84 18.40
C LEU A 14 5.55 -15.08 17.08
N ALA A 15 4.44 -14.40 16.77
CA ALA A 15 4.48 -13.27 15.87
C ALA A 15 5.20 -12.15 16.62
N VAL A 16 6.44 -11.84 16.21
CA VAL A 16 7.14 -10.64 16.68
C VAL A 16 6.28 -9.44 16.30
N VAL A 17 5.58 -8.87 17.28
CA VAL A 17 4.80 -7.64 17.11
C VAL A 17 5.84 -6.52 17.03
N MET A 18 6.25 -6.16 15.82
CA MET A 18 7.03 -4.94 15.63
C MET A 18 6.21 -3.75 16.15
N PRO A 19 6.79 -2.85 16.95
CA PRO A 19 6.08 -1.65 17.40
C PRO A 19 5.66 -0.81 16.19
N ALA A 20 4.48 -0.17 16.24
CA ALA A 20 3.91 0.58 15.13
C ALA A 20 4.87 1.63 14.54
N ALA A 21 5.66 2.29 15.40
CA ALA A 21 6.69 3.24 14.99
C ALA A 21 7.81 2.61 14.12
N ALA A 22 8.12 1.32 14.31
CA ALA A 22 9.13 0.62 13.49
C ALA A 22 8.64 0.32 12.07
N GLN A 23 7.35 0.48 11.78
CA GLN A 23 6.79 0.33 10.43
C GLN A 23 6.53 1.66 9.73
N VAL A 24 6.71 2.80 10.40
CA VAL A 24 6.70 4.14 9.79
C VAL A 24 8.11 4.46 9.31
N SER A 25 8.25 4.86 8.05
CA SER A 25 9.54 5.17 7.44
C SER A 25 9.77 6.66 7.24
N VAL A 26 8.69 7.43 7.07
CA VAL A 26 8.73 8.86 6.82
C VAL A 26 7.73 9.57 7.72
N ASP A 27 8.17 10.66 8.34
CA ASP A 27 7.35 11.62 9.07
C ASP A 27 7.97 13.02 8.86
N HIS A 28 7.28 13.90 8.14
CA HIS A 28 7.75 15.28 7.93
C HIS A 28 6.60 16.25 7.73
N ILE A 29 6.87 17.53 7.95
CA ILE A 29 5.97 18.62 7.58
C ILE A 29 6.31 19.06 6.16
N ARG A 30 5.31 19.04 5.27
CA ARG A 30 5.44 19.50 3.88
C ARG A 30 5.45 21.02 3.81
N ASP A 31 5.87 21.55 2.67
CA ASP A 31 5.91 23.00 2.41
C ASP A 31 4.53 23.67 2.52
N ASP A 32 3.45 22.90 2.36
CA ASP A 32 2.06 23.36 2.54
C ASP A 32 1.58 23.33 4.00
N GLY A 33 2.48 23.07 4.97
CA GLY A 33 2.21 23.02 6.40
C GLY A 33 1.67 21.69 6.89
N LYS A 34 1.24 20.79 5.99
CA LYS A 34 0.61 19.52 6.37
C LYS A 34 1.64 18.50 6.83
N ARG A 35 1.28 17.71 7.85
CA ARG A 35 2.09 16.58 8.29
C ARG A 35 1.85 15.39 7.40
N TYR A 36 2.90 14.83 6.84
CA TYR A 36 2.88 13.62 6.04
C TYR A 36 3.58 12.48 6.77
N VAL A 37 2.89 11.35 6.89
CA VAL A 37 3.39 10.12 7.51
C VAL A 37 3.23 8.96 6.52
N CYS A 38 4.29 8.19 6.30
CA CYS A 38 4.27 7.05 5.40
C CYS A 38 4.91 5.82 6.03
N SER A 39 4.28 4.67 5.79
CA SER A 39 4.82 3.36 6.19
C SER A 39 6.06 2.97 5.38
N GLN A 40 6.74 1.90 5.78
CA GLN A 40 7.79 1.28 4.97
C GLN A 40 7.20 0.71 3.68
N GLN A 41 7.94 0.86 2.58
CA GLN A 41 7.61 0.20 1.33
C GLN A 41 7.68 -1.32 1.49
N GLU A 42 6.62 -2.01 1.09
CA GLU A 42 6.61 -3.47 0.99
C GLU A 42 6.33 -3.89 -0.46
N VAL A 43 6.77 -5.11 -0.82
CA VAL A 43 6.52 -5.66 -2.14
C VAL A 43 5.01 -5.76 -2.38
N PHE A 44 4.55 -5.17 -3.47
CA PHE A 44 3.17 -5.30 -3.94
C PHE A 44 3.04 -6.58 -4.75
N TYR A 45 3.84 -6.67 -5.81
CA TYR A 45 4.08 -7.85 -6.64
C TYR A 45 5.51 -7.80 -7.18
N ASP A 46 6.02 -8.97 -7.58
CA ASP A 46 7.35 -9.11 -8.15
C ASP A 46 7.33 -10.32 -9.09
N ASP A 47 7.79 -10.13 -10.32
CA ASP A 47 8.06 -11.16 -11.32
C ASP A 47 9.38 -10.85 -12.03
N TYR A 48 9.82 -11.75 -12.91
CA TYR A 48 11.16 -11.68 -13.50
C TYR A 48 11.43 -10.38 -14.29
N PHE A 49 10.39 -9.68 -14.76
CA PHE A 49 10.53 -8.47 -15.58
C PHE A 49 9.84 -7.23 -14.98
N HIS A 50 9.00 -7.41 -13.96
CA HIS A 50 8.17 -6.35 -13.40
C HIS A 50 8.07 -6.47 -11.90
N ALA A 51 8.21 -5.34 -11.22
CA ALA A 51 7.97 -5.27 -9.79
C ALA A 51 7.17 -4.01 -9.45
N ALA A 52 6.43 -4.07 -8.35
CA ALA A 52 5.96 -2.87 -7.70
C ALA A 52 6.04 -3.00 -6.19
N GLN A 53 6.21 -1.85 -5.55
CA GLN A 53 6.17 -1.70 -4.11
C GLN A 53 4.98 -0.84 -3.74
N PHE A 54 4.49 -1.00 -2.52
CA PHE A 54 3.45 -0.12 -2.00
C PHE A 54 3.72 0.30 -0.56
N ALA A 55 3.18 1.45 -0.20
CA ALA A 55 3.13 1.97 1.15
C ALA A 55 1.75 2.58 1.41
N VAL A 56 1.30 2.51 2.67
CA VAL A 56 0.19 3.34 3.15
C VAL A 56 0.75 4.65 3.66
N ALA A 57 0.17 5.75 3.20
CA ALA A 57 0.49 7.09 3.65
C ALA A 57 -0.74 7.82 4.18
N ALA A 58 -0.48 8.85 4.98
CA ALA A 58 -1.49 9.73 5.53
C ALA A 58 -0.99 11.17 5.53
N THR A 59 -1.89 12.09 5.21
CA THR A 59 -1.63 13.54 5.30
C THR A 59 -2.61 14.14 6.29
N ALA A 60 -2.11 14.78 7.34
CA ALA A 60 -2.90 15.50 8.32
C ALA A 60 -2.77 17.01 8.08
N ASP A 61 -3.90 17.70 7.98
CA ASP A 61 -3.94 19.16 7.90
C ASP A 61 -3.91 19.83 9.30
N ASP A 62 -3.80 21.15 9.29
CA ASP A 62 -3.72 21.97 10.51
C ASP A 62 -4.99 21.92 11.37
N TYR A 63 -6.11 21.45 10.79
CA TYR A 63 -7.39 21.27 11.47
C TYR A 63 -7.56 19.84 12.03
N GLY A 64 -6.59 18.96 11.80
CA GLY A 64 -6.60 17.57 12.24
C GLY A 64 -7.39 16.63 11.32
N PHE A 65 -7.80 17.07 10.12
CA PHE A 65 -8.35 16.15 9.11
C PHE A 65 -7.22 15.32 8.52
N VAL A 66 -7.45 14.01 8.49
CA VAL A 66 -6.48 13.04 7.97
C VAL A 66 -7.04 12.40 6.70
N SER A 67 -6.32 12.55 5.60
CA SER A 67 -6.54 11.78 4.37
C SER A 67 -5.55 10.62 4.30
N PHE A 68 -6.01 9.47 3.80
CA PHE A 68 -5.17 8.29 3.58
C PHE A 68 -4.98 8.05 2.09
N SER A 69 -3.82 7.53 1.72
CA SER A 69 -3.50 7.13 0.36
C SER A 69 -2.74 5.80 0.33
N LEU A 70 -2.92 5.08 -0.78
CA LEU A 70 -2.07 3.96 -1.17
C LEU A 70 -1.05 4.50 -2.16
N GLU A 71 0.22 4.53 -1.77
CA GLU A 71 1.32 4.87 -2.66
C GLU A 71 1.84 3.60 -3.30
N VAL A 72 1.91 3.58 -4.62
CA VAL A 72 2.44 2.45 -5.39
C VAL A 72 3.59 2.93 -6.23
N THR A 73 4.76 2.34 -6.02
CA THR A 73 5.94 2.56 -6.84
C THR A 73 6.03 1.43 -7.86
N TYR A 74 5.75 1.74 -9.12
CA TYR A 74 5.86 0.79 -10.23
C TYR A 74 7.28 0.81 -10.80
N ASP A 75 7.90 -0.36 -10.86
CA ASP A 75 9.16 -0.61 -11.57
C ASP A 75 8.84 -1.39 -12.86
N GLU A 76 8.08 -0.72 -13.73
CA GLU A 76 7.62 -1.27 -15.01
C GLU A 76 8.10 -0.43 -16.20
N GLY A 77 9.21 0.30 -16.02
CA GLY A 77 9.80 1.15 -17.03
C GLY A 77 9.12 2.52 -17.15
N LEU A 78 9.13 3.09 -18.36
CA LEU A 78 8.60 4.44 -18.63
C LEU A 78 7.06 4.40 -18.78
N LEU A 79 6.34 4.25 -17.66
CA LEU A 79 4.88 4.35 -17.61
C LEU A 79 4.43 5.80 -17.39
N GLN A 80 3.33 6.20 -18.05
CA GLN A 80 2.57 7.40 -17.67
C GLN A 80 1.19 6.98 -17.20
N ILE A 81 0.68 7.64 -16.18
CA ILE A 81 -0.61 7.33 -15.56
C ILE A 81 -1.37 8.66 -15.51
N SER A 82 -2.43 8.76 -16.30
CA SER A 82 -3.25 9.96 -16.41
C SER A 82 -4.14 10.10 -15.16
N GLN A 83 -4.60 11.31 -14.89
CA GLN A 83 -5.57 11.61 -13.85
C GLN A 83 -6.87 10.90 -14.19
N GLY A 84 -7.35 10.08 -13.25
CA GLY A 84 -8.53 9.23 -13.46
C GLY A 84 -8.21 7.82 -13.96
N ASP A 85 -6.95 7.53 -14.30
CA ASP A 85 -6.52 6.13 -14.41
C ASP A 85 -6.67 5.46 -13.04
N SER A 86 -7.19 4.24 -13.08
CA SER A 86 -7.61 3.55 -11.87
C SER A 86 -6.71 2.36 -11.55
N LEU A 87 -6.44 2.21 -10.26
CA LEU A 87 -5.95 0.97 -9.69
C LEU A 87 -7.18 0.19 -9.18
N THR A 88 -7.47 -0.93 -9.82
CA THR A 88 -8.54 -1.83 -9.39
C THR A 88 -7.97 -2.98 -8.58
N LEU A 89 -8.41 -3.10 -7.33
CA LEU A 89 -8.14 -4.25 -6.47
C LEU A 89 -9.34 -5.20 -6.50
N MET A 90 -9.09 -6.42 -6.95
CA MET A 90 -10.09 -7.48 -7.03
C MET A 90 -10.13 -8.24 -5.70
N LEU A 91 -11.31 -8.27 -5.08
CA LEU A 91 -11.57 -8.99 -3.85
C LEU A 91 -11.98 -10.44 -4.14
N ARG A 92 -11.64 -11.34 -3.22
CA ARG A 92 -12.12 -12.72 -3.25
C ARG A 92 -13.64 -12.71 -3.16
N GLY A 93 -14.30 -13.20 -4.22
CA GLY A 93 -15.76 -13.11 -4.39
C GLY A 93 -16.19 -12.33 -5.62
N GLY A 94 -15.25 -11.66 -6.32
CA GLY A 94 -15.52 -10.96 -7.59
C GLY A 94 -15.77 -9.46 -7.45
N ASP A 95 -15.92 -8.99 -6.22
CA ASP A 95 -16.03 -7.58 -5.86
C ASP A 95 -14.76 -6.77 -6.22
N LYS A 96 -14.93 -5.46 -6.43
CA LYS A 96 -13.85 -4.55 -6.81
C LYS A 96 -13.76 -3.34 -5.90
N VAL A 97 -12.54 -2.92 -5.59
CA VAL A 97 -12.21 -1.60 -5.04
C VAL A 97 -11.46 -0.84 -6.13
N ILE A 98 -11.97 0.32 -6.54
CA ILE A 98 -11.41 1.12 -7.62
C ILE A 98 -10.85 2.38 -7.00
N LEU A 99 -9.53 2.54 -7.05
CA LEU A 99 -8.83 3.68 -6.50
C LEU A 99 -8.38 4.60 -7.62
N THR A 100 -8.51 5.91 -7.41
CA THR A 100 -8.14 6.93 -8.40
C THR A 100 -6.93 7.72 -7.93
N THR A 101 -6.11 8.13 -8.89
CA THR A 101 -4.99 9.04 -8.64
C THR A 101 -5.47 10.45 -8.33
N GLU A 102 -4.75 11.17 -7.47
CA GLU A 102 -5.07 12.57 -7.15
C GLU A 102 -4.73 13.54 -8.28
N ARG A 103 -3.73 13.19 -9.10
CA ARG A 103 -3.20 14.00 -10.19
C ARG A 103 -2.64 13.15 -11.31
N ASP A 104 -2.38 13.79 -12.44
CA ASP A 104 -1.58 13.21 -13.52
C ASP A 104 -0.18 12.84 -13.03
N VAL A 105 0.29 11.68 -13.47
CA VAL A 105 1.65 11.18 -13.32
C VAL A 105 2.28 11.14 -14.71
N THR A 106 3.17 12.09 -14.96
CA THR A 106 3.75 12.37 -16.27
C THR A 106 5.20 11.89 -16.34
N ARG A 107 5.84 12.05 -17.50
CA ARG A 107 7.28 11.75 -17.65
C ARG A 107 8.19 12.52 -16.70
N ALA A 108 7.76 13.70 -16.23
CA ALA A 108 8.55 14.48 -15.27
C ALA A 108 8.60 13.82 -13.88
N ASP A 109 7.63 12.97 -13.57
CA ASP A 109 7.55 12.24 -12.30
C ASP A 109 8.37 10.93 -12.31
N ILE A 110 8.87 10.53 -13.49
CA ILE A 110 9.64 9.30 -13.63
C ILE A 110 11.03 9.51 -13.07
N LEU A 111 11.37 8.69 -12.08
CA LEU A 111 12.69 8.67 -11.47
C LEU A 111 13.53 7.57 -12.11
N LYS A 112 14.83 7.83 -12.19
CA LYS A 112 15.81 6.92 -12.78
C LYS A 112 16.73 6.38 -11.70
N ARG A 113 16.82 5.07 -11.60
CA ARG A 113 17.83 4.38 -10.77
C ARG A 113 18.93 3.84 -11.68
N HIS A 114 20.14 4.28 -11.41
CA HIS A 114 21.33 3.85 -12.15
C HIS A 114 21.95 2.61 -11.50
N TYR A 115 22.11 1.53 -12.27
CA TYR A 115 22.92 0.38 -11.89
C TYR A 115 24.16 0.28 -12.78
N LEU A 116 25.12 -0.56 -12.40
CA LEU A 116 26.35 -0.77 -13.17
C LEU A 116 26.09 -1.33 -14.57
N THR A 117 25.00 -2.07 -14.77
CA THR A 117 24.72 -2.83 -16.00
C THR A 117 23.49 -2.35 -16.77
N TYR A 118 22.59 -1.59 -16.15
CA TYR A 118 21.38 -1.04 -16.78
C TYR A 118 20.80 0.13 -15.95
N ASN A 119 19.74 0.75 -16.45
CA ASN A 119 18.97 1.74 -15.71
C ASN A 119 17.56 1.23 -15.49
N ASP A 120 17.05 1.34 -14.27
CA ASP A 120 15.62 1.20 -14.00
C ASP A 120 14.95 2.56 -13.99
N TYR A 121 13.69 2.54 -14.37
CA TYR A 121 12.80 3.69 -14.32
C TYR A 121 11.60 3.31 -13.51
N TYR A 122 11.31 4.12 -12.50
CA TYR A 122 10.19 3.88 -11.61
C TYR A 122 9.38 5.13 -11.43
N VAL A 123 8.11 4.94 -11.10
CA VAL A 123 7.16 6.02 -10.87
C VAL A 123 6.30 5.71 -9.66
N THR A 124 6.07 6.71 -8.81
CA THR A 124 5.21 6.56 -7.64
C THR A 124 3.88 7.25 -7.86
N CYS A 125 2.80 6.48 -7.74
CA CYS A 125 1.43 6.95 -7.87
C CYS A 125 0.75 6.94 -6.51
N CYS A 126 0.04 8.03 -6.20
CA CYS A 126 -0.72 8.16 -4.97
C CYS A 126 -2.21 7.99 -5.28
N TYR A 127 -2.79 6.91 -4.77
CA TYR A 127 -4.21 6.60 -4.92
C TYR A 127 -4.98 6.93 -3.65
N GLN A 128 -6.08 7.65 -3.76
CA GLN A 128 -6.87 8.02 -2.58
C GLN A 128 -7.56 6.80 -1.95
N LEU A 129 -7.58 6.77 -0.62
CA LEU A 129 -8.28 5.76 0.15
C LEU A 129 -9.41 6.40 0.96
N THR A 130 -10.65 6.05 0.64
CA THR A 130 -11.77 6.38 1.53
C THR A 130 -11.81 5.42 2.71
N THR A 131 -12.51 5.81 3.79
CA THR A 131 -12.80 4.90 4.91
C THR A 131 -13.48 3.61 4.44
N TYR A 132 -14.33 3.70 3.40
CA TYR A 132 -15.00 2.54 2.82
C TYR A 132 -14.01 1.59 2.13
N ASP A 133 -13.05 2.12 1.36
CA ASP A 133 -12.02 1.33 0.69
C ASP A 133 -11.12 0.63 1.70
N ILE A 134 -10.67 1.34 2.73
CA ILE A 134 -9.84 0.79 3.81
C ILE A 134 -10.56 -0.38 4.47
N GLN A 135 -11.85 -0.22 4.82
CA GLN A 135 -12.63 -1.30 5.41
C GLN A 135 -12.76 -2.51 4.49
N ARG A 136 -12.97 -2.31 3.19
CA ARG A 136 -13.08 -3.40 2.23
C ARG A 136 -11.78 -4.12 2.01
N ILE A 137 -10.67 -3.40 1.83
CA ILE A 137 -9.33 -3.96 1.66
C ILE A 137 -8.92 -4.73 2.92
N THR A 138 -9.15 -4.18 4.12
CA THR A 138 -8.75 -4.84 5.37
C THR A 138 -9.56 -6.09 5.69
N ARG A 139 -10.85 -6.13 5.33
CA ARG A 139 -11.75 -7.26 5.65
C ARG A 139 -11.76 -8.36 4.60
N ASN A 140 -11.45 -8.05 3.35
CA ASN A 140 -11.56 -8.99 2.23
C ASN A 140 -10.20 -9.32 1.64
N ARG A 141 -9.99 -10.60 1.31
CA ARG A 141 -8.77 -11.02 0.62
C ARG A 141 -8.71 -10.39 -0.77
N VAL A 142 -7.75 -9.50 -0.96
CA VAL A 142 -7.39 -8.99 -2.29
C VAL A 142 -6.56 -10.05 -3.00
N THR A 143 -6.97 -10.43 -4.21
CA THR A 143 -6.35 -11.54 -4.96
C THR A 143 -5.58 -11.08 -6.19
N LYS A 144 -5.94 -9.92 -6.72
CA LYS A 144 -5.40 -9.41 -7.98
C LYS A 144 -5.49 -7.89 -8.01
N LEU A 145 -4.52 -7.26 -8.64
CA LEU A 145 -4.60 -5.88 -9.08
C LEU A 145 -4.77 -5.82 -10.59
N SER A 146 -5.42 -4.76 -11.05
CA SER A 146 -5.45 -4.34 -12.44
C SER A 146 -5.16 -2.85 -12.46
N ALA A 147 -4.17 -2.43 -13.25
CA ALA A 147 -3.82 -1.02 -13.39
C ALA A 147 -3.88 -0.63 -14.86
N GLN A 148 -4.49 0.52 -15.13
CA GLN A 148 -4.55 1.14 -16.44
C GLN A 148 -3.44 2.19 -16.56
N THR A 149 -2.77 2.21 -17.71
CA THR A 149 -1.71 3.17 -18.06
C THR A 149 -1.97 3.73 -19.45
N ASP A 150 -1.15 4.72 -19.86
CA ASP A 150 -1.17 5.29 -21.21
C ASP A 150 -0.94 4.26 -22.34
N LYS A 151 -0.26 3.16 -22.03
CA LYS A 151 0.18 2.16 -23.03
C LYS A 151 -0.58 0.85 -22.99
N PHE A 152 -0.97 0.40 -21.80
CA PHE A 152 -1.65 -0.88 -21.63
C PHE A 152 -2.34 -0.99 -20.27
N THR A 153 -3.24 -1.97 -20.16
CA THR A 153 -3.72 -2.47 -18.87
C THR A 153 -2.93 -3.71 -18.51
N PHE A 154 -2.49 -3.79 -17.27
CA PHE A 154 -1.86 -5.00 -16.77
C PHE A 154 -2.53 -5.51 -15.50
N ASP A 155 -2.30 -6.80 -15.29
CA ASP A 155 -2.94 -7.60 -14.28
C ASP A 155 -1.88 -8.37 -13.50
N ARG A 156 -1.91 -8.28 -12.18
CA ARG A 156 -0.96 -9.00 -11.32
C ARG A 156 -1.70 -9.70 -10.20
N LYS A 157 -1.30 -10.95 -9.94
CA LYS A 157 -1.76 -11.66 -8.74
C LYS A 157 -1.11 -11.03 -7.52
N LEU A 158 -1.89 -10.84 -6.48
CA LEU A 158 -1.40 -10.33 -5.21
C LEU A 158 -1.38 -11.46 -4.19
N ASP A 159 -0.20 -11.75 -3.66
CA ASP A 159 -0.05 -12.64 -2.52
C ASP A 159 0.25 -11.86 -1.23
N LYS A 160 -0.50 -12.18 -0.17
CA LYS A 160 -0.38 -11.56 1.17
C LYS A 160 -0.51 -10.03 1.22
N PHE A 161 -0.93 -9.36 0.14
CA PHE A 161 -1.12 -7.91 0.11
C PHE A 161 -2.04 -7.42 1.23
N GLN A 162 -3.20 -8.07 1.41
CA GLN A 162 -4.17 -7.69 2.45
C GLN A 162 -3.53 -7.64 3.83
N ASP A 163 -2.74 -8.65 4.19
CA ASP A 163 -2.10 -8.73 5.50
C ASP A 163 -1.07 -7.61 5.69
N ARG A 164 -0.26 -7.36 4.65
CA ARG A 164 0.72 -6.27 4.64
C ARG A 164 0.05 -4.90 4.74
N PHE A 165 -0.97 -4.65 3.92
CA PHE A 165 -1.78 -3.42 3.95
C PHE A 165 -2.39 -3.19 5.33
N ARG A 166 -3.00 -4.22 5.93
CA ARG A 166 -3.59 -4.10 7.27
C ARG A 166 -2.55 -3.71 8.31
N ARG A 167 -1.34 -4.29 8.26
CA ARG A 167 -0.25 -3.94 9.18
C ARG A 167 0.19 -2.48 8.99
N GLN A 168 0.51 -2.08 7.76
CA GLN A 168 0.94 -0.72 7.43
C GLN A 168 -0.11 0.32 7.80
N PHE A 169 -1.37 0.11 7.42
CA PHE A 169 -2.47 1.01 7.78
C PHE A 169 -2.60 1.12 9.30
N THR A 170 -2.58 0.00 10.02
CA THR A 170 -2.65 0.00 11.49
C THR A 170 -1.47 0.77 12.10
N ALA A 171 -0.26 0.60 11.55
CA ALA A 171 0.93 1.29 12.02
C ALA A 171 0.82 2.81 11.84
N VAL A 172 0.46 3.27 10.63
CA VAL A 172 0.29 4.70 10.34
C VAL A 172 -0.84 5.30 11.17
N TYR A 173 -1.98 4.61 11.27
CA TYR A 173 -3.12 5.05 12.07
C TYR A 173 -2.73 5.20 13.55
N ARG A 174 -2.09 4.18 14.14
CA ARG A 174 -1.64 4.22 15.53
C ARG A 174 -0.59 5.31 15.77
N TYR A 175 0.32 5.49 14.83
CA TYR A 175 1.35 6.52 14.93
C TYR A 175 0.75 7.93 14.95
N LEU A 176 -0.27 8.19 14.13
CA LEU A 176 -0.96 9.48 14.09
C LEU A 176 -1.80 9.76 15.33
N TYR A 177 -2.49 8.74 15.85
CA TYR A 177 -3.48 8.92 16.93
C TYR A 177 -2.99 8.47 18.32
N GLY A 178 -1.78 7.90 18.44
CA GLY A 178 -1.16 7.54 19.72
C GLY A 178 -1.70 6.29 20.42
N TYR A 179 -2.22 5.31 19.66
CA TYR A 179 -2.82 4.06 20.20
C TYR A 179 -1.92 2.83 20.08
#